data_AF-A0A4S4HD46-F1
#
_entry.id   AF-A0A4S4HD46-F1
#
_cell.length_a   1.000
_cell.length_b   1.000
_cell.length_c   1.000
_cell.angle_alpha   90.00
_cell.angle_beta   90.00
_cell.angle_gamma   90.00
#
_symmetry.space_group_name_H-M   'P 1'
#
loop_
_entity.id
_entity.type
_entity.pdbx_description
1 polymer ?
#
loop_
_entity_poly.entity_id
_entity_poly.type
_entity_poly.pdbx_seq_one_letter_code
_entity_poly.pdbx_strand_id
1 'polypeptide(L)' 'MLQIPEFVPVEKLSYSQALSELESILRKMQSDELDIDLLAAYTRRATQLLTECRSRLVATDKELQSILNPQG' A
#
# COMPACT_ATOMS: atom_id res chain seq x y z
N MET A 1 -14.38 23.03 -3.10
CA MET A 1 -14.76 21.63 -2.81
C MET A 1 -13.48 20.83 -2.92
N LEU A 2 -12.96 20.31 -1.81
CA LEU A 2 -11.70 19.55 -1.80
C LEU A 2 -11.93 18.23 -2.53
N GLN A 3 -11.25 18.03 -3.66
CA GLN A 3 -11.32 16.78 -4.40
C GLN A 3 -10.35 15.78 -3.76
N ILE A 4 -10.88 14.92 -2.89
CA ILE A 4 -10.17 13.72 -2.47
C ILE A 4 -10.08 12.80 -3.69
N PRO A 5 -8.88 12.39 -4.10
CA PRO A 5 -8.74 11.51 -5.26
C PRO A 5 -9.36 10.14 -4.99
N GLU A 6 -10.04 9.60 -6.00
CA GLU A 6 -10.55 8.23 -5.95
C GLU A 6 -9.38 7.27 -6.18
N PHE A 7 -9.19 6.33 -5.25
CA PHE A 7 -8.12 5.34 -5.32
C PHE A 7 -8.64 4.01 -5.84
N VAL A 8 -7.83 3.34 -6.65
CA VAL A 8 -8.12 1.96 -7.07
C VAL A 8 -8.10 1.04 -5.84
N PRO A 9 -9.06 0.11 -5.68
CA PRO A 9 -9.04 -0.86 -4.59
C PRO A 9 -7.71 -1.61 -4.52
N VAL A 10 -7.14 -1.74 -3.32
CA VAL A 10 -5.77 -2.28 -3.12
C VAL A 10 -5.66 -3.74 -3.54
N GLU A 11 -6.77 -4.48 -3.52
CA GLU A 11 -6.89 -5.87 -3.96
C GLU A 11 -6.71 -6.00 -5.48
N LYS A 12 -6.98 -4.94 -6.24
CA LYS A 12 -6.83 -4.90 -7.70
C LYS A 12 -5.43 -4.48 -8.16
N LEU A 13 -4.55 -4.09 -7.24
CA LEU A 13 -3.19 -3.66 -7.57
C LEU A 13 -2.22 -4.84 -7.57
N SER A 14 -1.20 -4.78 -8.43
CA SER A 14 0.01 -5.56 -8.26
C SER A 14 0.85 -5.00 -7.11
N TYR A 15 1.80 -5.79 -6.59
CA TYR A 15 2.74 -5.31 -5.56
C TYR A 15 3.52 -4.08 -6.05
N SER A 16 3.98 -4.08 -7.31
CA SER A 16 4.71 -2.96 -7.89
C SER A 16 3.85 -1.70 -8.03
N GLN A 17 2.58 -1.85 -8.39
CA GLN A 17 1.64 -0.73 -8.46
C GLN A 17 1.36 -0.15 -7.07
N ALA A 18 1.14 -1.00 -6.07
CA ALA A 18 0.94 -0.57 -4.69
C ALA A 18 2.16 0.19 -4.14
N LEU A 19 3.37 -0.30 -4.45
CA LEU A 19 4.62 0.36 -4.06
C LEU A 19 4.79 1.71 -4.76
N SER A 20 4.55 1.77 -6.08
CA SER A 20 4.64 3.02 -6.84
C SER A 20 3.64 4.07 -6.34
N GLU A 21 2.43 3.64 -5.96
CA GLU A 21 1.44 4.52 -5.36
C GLU A 21 1.90 5.03 -3.99
N LEU A 22 2.47 4.16 -3.14
CA LEU A 22 3.03 4.55 -1.85
C LEU A 22 4.12 5.63 -1.98
N GLU A 23 5.03 5.47 -2.94
CA GLU A 23 6.06 6.47 -3.23
C GLU A 23 5.45 7.81 -3.71
N SER A 24 4.40 7.74 -4.52
CA SER A 24 3.68 8.93 -4.99
C SER A 24 3.02 9.66 -3.82
N ILE A 25 2.43 8.93 -2.88
CA ILE A 25 1.85 9.47 -1.64
C ILE A 25 2.93 10.16 -0.81
N LEU A 26 4.09 9.53 -0.62
CA LEU A 26 5.21 10.13 0.13
C LEU A 26 5.68 11.45 -0.51
N ARG A 27 5.85 11.48 -1.84
CA ARG A 27 6.21 12.71 -2.56
C ARG A 27 5.18 13.82 -2.38
N LYS A 28 3.89 13.48 -2.41
CA LYS A 28 2.80 14.45 -2.18
C LYS A 28 2.81 14.99 -0.75
N MET A 29 2.96 14.11 0.25
CA MET A 29 2.99 14.49 1.66
C MET A 29 4.19 15.38 2.02
N GLN A 30 5.29 15.28 1.26
CA GLN A 30 6.46 16.13 1.41
C GLN A 30 6.35 17.47 0.68
N SER A 31 5.28 17.68 -0.10
CA SER A 31 5.01 18.96 -0.75
C SER A 31 4.32 19.93 0.22
N ASP A 32 4.73 21.19 0.21
CA ASP A 32 4.14 22.27 1.03
C ASP A 32 2.68 22.62 0.64
N GLU A 33 2.14 22.01 -0.42
CA GLU A 33 0.82 22.31 -0.97
C GLU A 33 -0.31 21.43 -0.39
N LEU A 34 -0.02 20.56 0.58
CA LEU A 34 -0.97 19.55 1.02
C LEU A 34 -1.86 20.04 2.18
N ASP A 35 -3.16 20.18 1.91
CA ASP A 35 -4.18 20.47 2.92
C ASP A 35 -4.29 19.33 3.96
N ILE A 36 -4.62 19.66 5.20
CA ILE A 36 -4.66 18.72 6.33
C ILE A 36 -5.68 17.59 6.11
N ASP A 37 -6.79 17.88 5.43
CA ASP A 37 -7.80 16.88 5.07
C ASP A 37 -7.24 15.86 4.05
N LEU A 38 -6.41 16.32 3.12
CA LEU A 38 -5.70 15.46 2.18
C LEU A 38 -4.64 14.63 2.90
N LEU A 39 -3.96 15.19 3.90
CA LEU A 39 -2.96 14.46 4.69
C LEU A 39 -3.57 13.24 5.36
N ALA A 40 -4.76 13.40 5.96
CA ALA A 40 -5.48 12.30 6.58
C ALA A 40 -5.91 11.23 5.55
N ALA A 41 -6.42 11.65 4.39
CA ALA A 41 -6.82 10.74 3.32
C ALA A 41 -5.63 9.92 2.77
N TYR A 42 -4.52 10.59 2.45
CA TYR A 42 -3.31 9.96 1.94
C TYR A 42 -2.64 9.06 2.99
N THR A 43 -2.66 9.44 4.27
CA THR A 43 -2.16 8.58 5.36
C THR A 43 -2.97 7.29 5.47
N ARG A 44 -4.31 7.38 5.44
CA ARG A 44 -5.18 6.19 5.44
C ARG A 44 -4.90 5.30 4.24
N ARG A 45 -4.73 5.89 3.05
CA ARG A 45 -4.40 5.16 1.84
C ARG A 45 -3.05 4.44 1.95
N ALA A 46 -2.02 5.12 2.44
CA ALA A 46 -0.71 4.52 2.66
C ALA A 46 -0.79 3.32 3.62
N THR A 47 -1.57 3.41 4.72
CA THR A 47 -1.77 2.27 5.62
C THR A 47 -2.41 1.08 4.91
N GLN A 48 -3.43 1.29 4.08
CA GLN A 48 -4.06 0.21 3.30
C GLN A 48 -3.07 -0.48 2.36
N LEU A 49 -2.26 0.30 1.63
CA LEU A 49 -1.23 -0.23 0.73
C LEU A 49 -0.19 -1.06 1.49
N LEU A 50 0.28 -0.57 2.65
CA LEU A 50 1.25 -1.28 3.49
C LEU A 50 0.69 -2.60 4.03
N THR A 51 -0.56 -2.60 4.49
CA THR A 51 -1.23 -3.81 4.99
C THR A 51 -1.31 -4.88 3.89
N GLU A 52 -1.70 -4.51 2.67
CA GLU A 52 -1.76 -5.43 1.55
C GLU A 52 -0.39 -5.95 1.13
N CYS A 53 0.61 -5.08 1.01
CA CYS A 53 1.98 -5.48 0.71
C CYS A 53 2.51 -6.48 1.73
N ARG A 54 2.28 -6.23 3.03
CA ARG A 54 2.67 -7.14 4.11
C ARG A 54 1.93 -8.46 4.05
N SER A 55 0.62 -8.43 3.77
CA SER A 55 -0.20 -9.63 3.62
C SER A 55 0.35 -10.55 2.52
N ARG A 56 0.69 -9.98 1.36
CA ARG A 56 1.28 -10.71 0.24
C ARG A 56 2.63 -11.31 0.59
N LEU A 57 3.52 -10.55 1.25
CA LEU A 57 4.82 -11.06 1.69
C LEU A 57 4.69 -12.22 2.67
N VAL A 58 3.76 -12.12 3.63
CA VAL A 58 3.49 -13.21 4.59
C VAL A 58 2.91 -14.43 3.88
N ALA A 59 2.05 -14.26 2.88
CA ALA A 59 1.51 -15.37 2.10
C ALA A 59 2.62 -16.06 1.30
N THR A 60 3.47 -15.30 0.61
CA THR A 60 4.63 -15.84 -0.12
C THR A 60 5.60 -16.55 0.82
N ASP A 61 5.90 -15.98 1.98
CA ASP A 61 6.79 -16.62 2.97
C ASP A 61 6.21 -17.96 3.47
N LYS A 62 4.90 -18.00 3.80
CA LYS A 62 4.22 -19.25 4.19
C LYS A 62 4.26 -20.32 3.10
N GLU A 63 4.05 -19.92 1.85
CA GLU A 63 4.14 -20.82 0.70
C GLU A 63 5.55 -21.38 0.55
N LEU A 64 6.57 -20.51 0.65
CA LEU A 64 7.97 -20.92 0.63
C LEU A 64 8.32 -21.88 1.78
N GLN A 65 7.88 -21.60 3.00
CA GLN A 65 8.07 -22.51 4.15
C GLN A 65 7.45 -23.89 3.90
N SER A 66 6.27 -23.93 3.27
CA SER A 66 5.59 -25.20 2.94
C SER A 66 6.33 -26.00 1.86
N ILE A 67 6.96 -25.32 0.90
CA ILE A 67 7.76 -25.96 -0.16
C ILE A 67 9.12 -26.43 0.36
N LEU A 68 9.78 -25.59 1.16
CA LEU A 68 11.16 -25.80 1.62
C LEU A 68 11.24 -26.76 2.82
N ASN A 69 10.15 -26.96 3.55
CA ASN A 69 10.10 -27.89 4.68
C ASN A 69 8.98 -28.93 4.51
N PRO A 70 9.12 -29.88 3.56
CA PRO A 70 8.10 -30.90 3.26
C PRO A 70 7.94 -31.98 4.35
N GLN A 71 8.72 -31.93 5.44
CA GLN A 71 8.64 -32.86 6.56
C GLN A 71 8.29 -32.11 7.84
N GLY A 72 7.01 -32.14 8.20
CA GLY A 72 6.63 -32.36 9.60
C GLY A 72 6.67 -33.86 9.88
#